data_AF-A0A4Y2DXQ4-F1
#
_entry.id   AF-A0A4Y2DXQ4-F1
#
_cell.length_a   1.000
_cell.length_b   1.000
_cell.length_c   1.000
_cell.angle_alpha   90.00
_cell.angle_beta   90.00
_cell.angle_gamma   90.00
#
_symmetry.space_group_name_H-M   'P 1'
#
loop_
_entity.id
_entity.type
_entity.pdbx_description
1 polymer ?
#
loop_
_entity_poly.entity_id
_entity_poly.type
_entity_poly.pdbx_seq_one_letter_code
_entity_poly.pdbx_strand_id
1 'polypeptide(L)'
;MAYLGTGRKHDLINLATELELQVTEGLKVVELKQLITSAESYDEEFTKNLFKSIIDERMAVAAEKEAERQFELEKSRIEAGVSRNMTHANSSQEVTYQAKFDLSRILPKFNPKEDEIGLYLTMFERQLKFVNIPETNWIPYLIGSLPSEINQMIVKENEEDSKDYVKVKEMLLKRYRLSADRFRQLFVQHRKSAEITWKDYTFELKSYFEGWTTELNISTFEELKELIIADQIKRRTPPEFKEHFVDY
;
A
#
# COMPACT_ATOMS: atom_id res chain seq x y z
N MET A 1 21.50 58.95 26.67
CA MET A 1 21.00 58.37 27.96
C MET A 1 19.97 57.22 27.84
N ALA A 2 18.93 57.30 27.00
CA ALA A 2 17.84 56.30 26.98
C ALA A 2 18.25 54.90 26.47
N TYR A 3 19.32 54.80 25.69
CA TYR A 3 19.74 53.55 25.04
C TYR A 3 20.30 52.51 26.03
N LEU A 4 20.93 52.91 27.13
CA LEU A 4 21.38 51.98 28.18
C LEU A 4 20.21 51.29 28.92
N GLY A 5 18.97 51.67 28.62
CA GLY A 5 17.75 51.01 29.11
C GLY A 5 17.31 49.79 28.31
N THR A 6 17.86 49.55 27.11
CA THR A 6 17.42 48.45 26.23
C THR A 6 18.08 47.10 26.54
N GLY A 7 19.17 47.12 27.31
CA GLY A 7 19.92 45.92 27.70
C GLY A 7 19.65 45.48 29.14
N ARG A 8 20.06 44.25 29.45
CA ARG A 8 20.03 43.66 30.80
C ARG A 8 21.26 44.11 31.59
N LYS A 9 21.25 43.88 32.91
CA LYS A 9 22.40 44.17 33.80
C LYS A 9 23.71 43.56 33.29
N HIS A 10 23.67 42.35 32.75
CA HIS A 10 24.84 41.68 32.18
C HIS A 10 25.42 42.41 30.97
N ASP A 11 24.57 42.94 30.07
CA ASP A 11 25.04 43.69 28.91
C ASP A 11 25.75 44.98 29.32
N LEU A 12 25.30 45.62 30.41
CA LEU A 12 25.92 46.82 30.97
C LEU A 12 27.26 46.51 31.64
N ILE A 13 27.38 45.33 32.26
CA ILE A 13 28.65 44.85 32.81
C ILE A 13 29.63 44.58 31.65
N ASN A 14 29.20 43.88 30.60
CA ASN A 14 30.04 43.62 29.43
C ASN A 14 30.45 44.93 28.75
N LEU A 15 29.54 45.90 28.62
CA LEU A 15 29.87 47.22 28.08
C LEU A 15 30.92 47.94 28.93
N ALA A 16 30.78 47.91 30.26
CA ALA A 16 31.77 48.52 31.14
C ALA A 16 33.14 47.83 31.05
N THR A 17 33.17 46.50 30.92
CA THR A 17 34.40 45.73 30.71
C THR A 17 35.07 46.05 29.38
N GLU A 18 34.31 46.15 28.28
CA GLU A 18 34.83 46.51 26.95
C GLU A 18 35.33 47.97 26.88
N LEU A 19 34.83 48.84 27.76
CA LEU A 19 35.33 50.20 27.96
C LEU A 19 36.48 50.26 28.98
N GLU A 20 37.03 49.11 29.39
CA GLU A 20 38.13 48.95 30.35
C GLU A 20 37.84 49.56 31.76
N LEU A 21 36.55 49.69 32.12
CA LEU A 21 36.14 50.20 33.42
C LEU A 21 36.19 49.10 34.49
N GLN A 22 36.66 49.45 35.68
CA GLN A 22 36.70 48.54 36.82
C GLN A 22 35.28 48.32 37.37
N VAL A 23 34.69 47.16 37.06
CA VAL A 23 33.37 46.77 37.58
C VAL A 23 33.54 45.98 38.88
N THR A 24 33.11 46.56 40.01
CA THR A 24 33.05 45.85 41.29
C THR A 24 31.83 44.93 41.38
N GLU A 25 32.01 43.76 41.99
CA GLU A 25 30.91 42.81 42.21
C GLU A 25 29.81 43.45 43.08
N GLY A 26 28.56 43.40 42.62
CA GLY A 26 27.39 43.88 43.36
C GLY A 26 26.78 45.21 42.88
N LEU A 27 27.43 45.94 41.95
CA LEU A 27 26.89 47.20 41.42
C LEU A 27 25.47 47.04 40.86
N LYS A 28 24.59 48.00 41.17
CA LYS A 28 23.23 48.06 40.64
C LYS A 28 23.24 48.62 39.21
N VAL A 29 22.17 48.35 38.45
CA VAL A 29 22.00 48.84 37.06
C VAL A 29 22.17 50.36 36.97
N VAL A 30 21.70 51.10 37.97
CA VAL A 30 21.83 52.57 38.03
C VAL A 30 23.28 52.99 38.21
N GLU A 31 24.02 52.31 39.09
CA GLU A 31 25.44 52.58 39.37
C GLU A 31 26.32 52.23 38.17
N LEU A 32 26.02 51.13 37.46
CA LEU A 32 26.69 50.76 36.22
C LEU A 32 26.49 51.80 35.12
N LYS A 33 25.25 52.28 34.93
CA LYS A 33 24.96 53.34 33.96
C LYS A 33 25.74 54.61 34.27
N GLN A 34 25.77 54.99 35.55
CA GLN A 34 26.50 56.17 35.99
C GLN A 34 28.01 56.01 35.81
N LEU A 35 28.58 54.84 36.10
CA LEU A 35 29.99 54.54 35.90
C LEU A 35 30.39 54.69 34.42
N ILE A 36 29.57 54.15 33.51
CA ILE A 36 29.80 54.22 32.07
C ILE A 36 29.71 55.66 31.55
N THR A 37 28.71 56.43 31.98
CA THR A 37 28.52 57.81 31.51
C THR A 37 29.47 58.83 32.16
N SER A 38 30.11 58.46 33.27
CA SER A 38 31.06 59.34 33.99
C SER A 38 32.52 59.03 33.67
N ALA A 39 32.77 58.09 32.76
CA ALA A 39 34.11 57.78 32.28
C ALA A 39 34.69 58.96 31.48
N GLU A 40 35.98 59.25 31.69
CA GLU A 40 36.67 60.33 30.97
C GLU A 40 36.74 60.06 29.46
N SER A 41 36.71 58.79 29.07
CA SER A 41 36.72 58.29 27.69
C SER A 41 35.31 58.12 27.07
N TYR A 42 34.25 58.64 27.72
CA TYR A 42 32.88 58.44 27.24
C TYR A 42 32.59 59.18 25.93
N ASP A 43 32.29 58.42 24.88
CA ASP A 43 31.70 58.90 23.63
C ASP A 43 30.31 58.27 23.43
N GLU A 44 29.26 59.09 23.29
CA GLU A 44 27.87 58.60 23.27
C GLU A 44 27.58 57.73 22.04
N GLU A 45 28.14 58.05 20.87
CA GLU A 45 27.85 57.34 19.63
C GLU A 45 28.59 56.00 19.58
N PHE A 46 29.87 56.00 19.92
CA PHE A 46 30.70 54.81 20.07
C PHE A 46 30.11 53.86 21.13
N THR A 47 29.80 54.37 22.32
CA THR A 47 29.26 53.57 23.41
C THR A 47 27.89 52.99 23.07
N LYS A 48 27.06 53.74 22.34
CA LYS A 48 25.75 53.25 21.88
C LYS A 48 25.87 52.15 20.82
N ASN A 49 26.80 52.28 19.88
CA ASN A 49 27.05 51.26 18.85
C ASN A 49 27.64 49.99 19.47
N LEU A 50 28.60 50.13 20.39
CA LEU A 50 29.18 49.01 21.12
C LEU A 50 28.12 48.28 21.95
N PHE A 51 27.28 49.01 22.69
CA PHE A 51 26.20 48.41 23.47
C PHE A 51 25.16 47.70 22.60
N LYS A 52 24.85 48.26 21.44
CA LYS A 52 23.96 47.61 20.48
C LYS A 52 24.54 46.29 19.97
N SER A 53 25.84 46.26 19.62
CA SER A 53 26.53 45.04 19.19
C SER A 53 26.48 43.94 20.26
N ILE A 54 26.72 44.29 21.53
CA ILE A 54 26.65 43.34 22.65
C ILE A 54 25.24 42.74 22.79
N ILE A 55 24.20 43.57 22.63
CA ILE A 55 22.82 43.10 22.70
C ILE A 55 22.49 42.20 21.50
N ASP A 56 22.87 42.59 20.29
CA ASP A 56 22.61 41.86 19.05
C ASP A 56 23.30 40.48 19.07
N GLU A 57 24.56 40.41 19.53
CA GLU A 57 25.31 39.16 19.68
C GLU A 57 24.63 38.21 20.68
N ARG A 58 24.19 38.72 21.84
CA ARG A 58 23.45 37.91 22.81
C ARG A 58 22.12 37.41 22.24
N MET A 59 21.40 38.24 21.47
CA MET A 59 20.15 37.84 20.83
C MET A 59 20.38 36.77 19.75
N ALA A 60 21.48 36.86 18.99
CA ALA A 60 21.87 35.85 18.02
C ALA A 60 22.19 34.50 18.68
N VAL A 61 22.98 34.50 19.76
CA VAL A 61 23.29 33.28 20.53
C VAL A 61 22.03 32.66 21.14
N ALA A 62 21.10 33.49 21.65
CA ALA A 62 19.82 32.99 22.16
C ALA A 62 18.95 32.37 21.06
N ALA A 63 18.91 32.99 19.87
CA ALA A 63 18.16 32.48 18.73
C ALA A 63 18.76 31.17 18.18
N GLU A 64 20.08 31.05 18.13
CA GLU A 64 20.77 29.82 17.73
C GLU A 64 20.47 28.67 18.70
N LYS A 65 20.54 28.93 20.00
CA LYS A 65 20.20 27.94 21.04
C LYS A 65 18.73 27.52 21.02
N GLU A 66 17.83 28.44 20.67
CA GLU A 66 16.41 28.13 20.48
C GLU A 66 16.18 27.29 19.21
N ALA A 67 16.86 27.62 18.10
CA ALA A 67 16.81 26.84 16.87
C ALA A 67 17.36 25.41 17.07
N GLU A 68 18.46 25.26 17.80
CA GLU A 68 19.03 23.96 18.17
C GLU A 68 18.05 23.14 19.01
N ARG A 69 17.41 23.75 20.02
CA ARG A 69 16.37 23.09 20.82
C ARG A 69 15.16 22.69 19.97
N GLN A 70 14.72 23.53 19.04
CA GLN A 70 13.62 23.19 18.13
C GLN A 70 13.99 22.02 17.21
N PHE A 71 15.23 22.00 16.70
CA PHE A 71 15.74 20.90 15.90
C PHE A 71 15.81 19.58 16.69
N GLU A 72 16.30 19.62 17.94
CA GLU A 72 16.32 18.44 18.82
C GLU A 72 14.91 17.92 19.15
N LEU A 73 13.94 18.83 19.35
CA LEU A 73 12.54 18.46 19.57
C LEU A 73 11.92 17.82 18.33
N GLU A 74 12.18 18.35 17.13
CA GLU A 74 11.67 17.76 15.89
C GLU A 74 12.35 16.41 15.60
N LYS A 75 13.66 16.29 15.84
CA LYS A 75 14.38 15.01 15.77
C LYS A 75 13.78 13.99 16.74
N SER A 76 13.54 14.38 17.99
CA SER A 76 12.89 13.53 19.00
C SER A 76 11.45 13.16 18.60
N ARG A 77 10.72 14.07 17.95
CA ARG A 77 9.36 13.80 17.45
C ARG A 77 9.37 12.78 16.32
N ILE A 78 10.34 12.86 15.41
CA ILE A 78 10.54 11.89 14.32
C ILE A 78 10.96 10.54 14.90
N GLU A 79 11.95 10.51 15.80
CA GLU A 79 12.40 9.27 16.46
C GLU A 79 11.28 8.62 17.30
N ALA A 80 10.50 9.41 18.05
CA ALA A 80 9.33 8.91 18.78
C ALA A 80 8.19 8.48 17.84
N GLY A 81 8.04 9.11 16.67
CA GLY A 81 7.13 8.67 15.61
C GLY A 81 7.55 7.32 15.00
N VAL A 82 8.85 7.13 14.77
CA VAL A 82 9.43 5.87 14.29
C VAL A 82 9.33 4.78 15.37
N SER A 83 9.56 5.09 16.65
CA SER A 83 9.38 4.15 17.75
C SER A 83 7.91 3.82 18.03
N ARG A 84 6.96 4.75 17.85
CA ARG A 84 5.51 4.43 17.90
C ARG A 84 5.09 3.49 16.77
N ASN A 85 5.69 3.63 15.58
CA ASN A 85 5.49 2.67 14.49
C ASN A 85 6.11 1.30 14.79
N MET A 86 7.16 1.22 15.62
CA MET A 86 7.77 -0.05 16.02
C MET A 86 7.15 -0.71 17.26
N THR A 87 6.58 0.05 18.20
CA THR A 87 5.96 -0.51 19.42
C THR A 87 4.50 -0.92 19.21
N HIS A 88 3.82 -0.41 18.19
CA HIS A 88 2.53 -0.96 17.74
C HIS A 88 2.64 -2.29 16.97
N ALA A 89 3.85 -2.80 16.71
CA ALA A 89 4.05 -4.11 16.09
C ALA A 89 3.91 -5.29 17.09
N ASN A 90 3.88 -5.04 18.41
CA ASN A 90 3.92 -6.09 19.44
C ASN A 90 2.76 -6.07 20.47
N SER A 91 1.63 -5.44 20.15
CA SER A 91 0.40 -5.61 20.95
C SER A 91 -0.70 -6.13 20.06
N SER A 92 -1.14 -7.34 20.38
CA SER A 92 -2.15 -8.15 19.73
C SER A 92 -3.47 -7.42 19.56
N GLN A 93 -3.64 -6.76 18.43
CA GLN A 93 -4.91 -6.45 17.78
C GLN A 93 -4.59 -6.12 16.32
N GLU A 94 -4.62 -7.14 15.48
CA GLU A 94 -4.55 -7.02 14.03
C GLU A 94 -5.77 -6.22 13.53
N VAL A 95 -5.69 -4.90 13.60
CA VAL A 95 -6.43 -4.03 12.70
C VAL A 95 -5.38 -3.51 11.74
N THR A 96 -5.10 -4.33 10.74
CA THR A 96 -4.21 -4.01 9.64
C THR A 96 -4.76 -2.75 8.95
N TYR A 97 -4.22 -1.58 9.29
CA TYR A 97 -4.25 -0.42 8.41
C TYR A 97 -3.29 -0.69 7.24
N GLN A 98 -3.54 -1.78 6.51
CA GLN A 98 -3.11 -1.90 5.13
C GLN A 98 -3.77 -0.72 4.46
N ALA A 99 -2.96 0.23 3.98
CA ALA A 99 -3.42 1.19 2.99
C ALA A 99 -4.20 0.35 1.97
N LYS A 100 -5.54 0.52 1.94
CA LYS A 100 -6.42 -0.28 1.09
C LYS A 100 -5.98 -0.01 -0.32
N PHE A 101 -5.11 -0.86 -0.84
CA PHE A 101 -4.66 -0.76 -2.20
C PHE A 101 -5.91 -1.01 -3.03
N ASP A 102 -6.30 -0.01 -3.82
CA ASP A 102 -7.52 -0.07 -4.61
C ASP A 102 -7.29 -1.04 -5.77
N LEU A 103 -7.38 -2.34 -5.46
CA LEU A 103 -7.21 -3.42 -6.41
C LEU A 103 -8.29 -3.41 -7.48
N SER A 104 -9.37 -2.63 -7.34
CA SER A 104 -10.35 -2.46 -8.42
C SER A 104 -9.73 -1.88 -9.70
N ARG A 105 -8.57 -1.22 -9.58
CA ARG A 105 -7.81 -0.69 -10.72
C ARG A 105 -6.92 -1.73 -11.41
N ILE A 106 -6.69 -2.88 -10.79
CA ILE A 106 -5.63 -3.84 -11.20
C ILE A 106 -6.19 -5.25 -11.39
N LEU A 107 -7.23 -5.61 -10.62
CA LEU A 107 -7.97 -6.85 -10.77
C LEU A 107 -9.20 -6.61 -11.64
N PRO A 108 -9.28 -7.21 -12.85
CA PRO A 108 -10.53 -7.22 -13.59
C PRO A 108 -11.59 -8.01 -12.83
N LYS A 109 -12.87 -7.74 -13.11
CA LYS A 109 -13.98 -8.52 -12.56
C LYS A 109 -14.03 -9.87 -13.26
N PHE A 110 -14.18 -10.95 -12.49
CA PHE A 110 -14.39 -12.28 -13.06
C PHE A 110 -15.74 -12.36 -13.78
N ASN A 111 -15.73 -12.81 -15.03
CA ASN A 111 -16.90 -13.12 -15.83
C ASN A 111 -17.05 -14.65 -15.98
N PRO A 112 -17.99 -15.29 -15.27
CA PRO A 112 -18.17 -16.75 -15.31
C PRO A 112 -18.53 -17.32 -16.69
N LYS A 113 -18.95 -16.47 -17.65
CA LYS A 113 -19.33 -16.89 -19.01
C LYS A 113 -18.16 -16.93 -19.98
N GLU A 114 -17.10 -16.18 -19.70
CA GLU A 114 -15.99 -15.95 -20.64
C GLU A 114 -14.64 -16.33 -20.02
N ASP A 115 -14.46 -16.05 -18.73
CA ASP A 115 -13.20 -16.26 -18.04
C ASP A 115 -13.07 -17.70 -17.52
N GLU A 116 -11.87 -18.25 -17.67
CA GLU A 116 -11.49 -19.48 -17.00
C GLU A 116 -11.08 -19.17 -15.55
N ILE A 117 -11.78 -19.78 -14.58
CA ILE A 117 -11.53 -19.52 -13.14
C ILE A 117 -10.07 -19.80 -12.74
N GLY A 118 -9.42 -20.80 -13.35
CA GLY A 118 -8.05 -21.19 -13.02
C GLY A 118 -7.03 -20.12 -13.44
N LEU A 119 -7.18 -19.58 -14.64
CA LEU A 119 -6.37 -18.45 -15.12
C LEU A 119 -6.64 -17.20 -14.31
N TYR A 120 -7.91 -16.93 -14.01
CA TYR A 120 -8.30 -15.79 -13.18
C TYR A 120 -7.64 -15.83 -11.80
N LEU A 121 -7.75 -16.97 -11.09
CA LEU A 121 -7.12 -17.16 -9.78
C LEU A 121 -5.59 -17.07 -9.87
N THR A 122 -4.97 -17.61 -10.91
CA THR A 122 -3.52 -17.49 -11.12
C THR A 122 -3.07 -16.04 -11.29
N MET A 123 -3.81 -15.26 -12.08
CA MET A 123 -3.55 -13.82 -12.25
C MET A 123 -3.78 -13.07 -10.93
N PHE A 124 -4.88 -13.34 -10.23
CA PHE A 124 -5.19 -12.78 -8.92
C PHE A 124 -4.05 -12.98 -7.91
N GLU A 125 -3.57 -14.22 -7.77
CA GLU A 125 -2.45 -14.57 -6.90
C GLU A 125 -1.18 -13.81 -7.25
N ARG A 126 -0.85 -13.73 -8.54
CA ARG A 126 0.33 -12.99 -9.01
C ARG A 126 0.24 -11.50 -8.69
N GLN A 127 -0.93 -10.89 -8.86
CA GLN A 127 -1.14 -9.47 -8.55
C GLN A 127 -0.97 -9.19 -7.06
N LEU A 128 -1.60 -10.00 -6.19
CA LEU A 128 -1.49 -9.84 -4.74
C LEU A 128 -0.07 -10.08 -4.22
N LYS A 129 0.62 -11.08 -4.77
CA LYS A 129 2.05 -11.30 -4.48
C LYS A 129 2.91 -10.13 -4.94
N PHE A 130 2.64 -9.58 -6.12
CA PHE A 130 3.37 -8.43 -6.66
C PHE A 130 3.28 -7.20 -5.75
N VAL A 131 2.12 -6.98 -5.12
CA VAL A 131 1.92 -5.89 -4.15
C VAL A 131 2.17 -6.29 -2.69
N ASN A 132 2.76 -7.47 -2.45
CA ASN A 132 3.11 -8.00 -1.12
C ASN A 132 1.93 -8.09 -0.13
N ILE A 133 0.74 -8.45 -0.59
CA ILE A 133 -0.40 -8.69 0.30
C ILE A 133 -0.31 -10.12 0.88
N PRO A 134 -0.32 -10.29 2.22
CA PRO A 134 -0.32 -11.61 2.87
C PRO A 134 -1.51 -12.48 2.46
N GLU A 135 -1.30 -13.79 2.32
CA GLU A 135 -2.34 -14.75 1.91
C GLU A 135 -3.55 -14.76 2.87
N THR A 136 -3.31 -14.49 4.16
CA THR A 136 -4.36 -14.32 5.19
C THR A 136 -5.37 -13.22 4.86
N ASN A 137 -5.01 -12.29 3.96
CA ASN A 137 -5.83 -11.15 3.59
C ASN A 137 -6.42 -11.28 2.19
N TRP A 138 -6.24 -12.39 1.48
CA TRP A 138 -6.67 -12.51 0.07
C TRP A 138 -8.18 -12.64 -0.09
N ILE A 139 -8.88 -13.31 0.83
CA ILE A 139 -10.33 -13.58 0.73
C ILE A 139 -11.17 -12.30 0.54
N PRO A 140 -11.01 -11.22 1.33
CA PRO A 140 -11.76 -9.98 1.11
C PRO A 140 -11.57 -9.39 -0.29
N TYR A 141 -10.36 -9.46 -0.84
CA TYR A 141 -10.07 -8.98 -2.20
C TYR A 141 -10.67 -9.89 -3.27
N LEU A 142 -10.65 -11.20 -3.04
CA LEU A 142 -11.27 -12.19 -3.92
C LEU A 142 -12.78 -11.93 -4.00
N ILE A 143 -13.47 -11.79 -2.85
CA ILE A 143 -14.90 -11.47 -2.77
C ILE A 143 -15.24 -10.17 -3.50
N GLY A 144 -14.38 -9.14 -3.35
CA GLY A 144 -14.55 -7.87 -4.05
C GLY A 144 -14.41 -7.97 -5.58
N SER A 145 -13.82 -9.05 -6.09
CA SER A 145 -13.51 -9.24 -7.51
C SER A 145 -14.45 -10.21 -8.23
N LEU A 146 -15.15 -11.07 -7.48
CA LEU A 146 -16.08 -12.07 -7.99
C LEU A 146 -17.53 -11.55 -8.06
N PRO A 147 -18.38 -12.12 -8.95
CA PRO A 147 -19.82 -11.87 -8.97
C PRO A 147 -20.53 -12.30 -7.67
N SER A 148 -21.70 -11.70 -7.41
CA SER A 148 -22.48 -11.93 -6.19
C SER A 148 -22.88 -13.39 -6.00
N GLU A 149 -23.15 -14.12 -7.08
CA GLU A 149 -23.55 -15.53 -7.06
C GLU A 149 -22.43 -16.40 -6.49
N ILE A 150 -21.17 -16.04 -6.76
CA ILE A 150 -19.99 -16.77 -6.29
C ILE A 150 -19.73 -16.45 -4.82
N ASN A 151 -19.86 -15.18 -4.44
CA ASN A 151 -19.70 -14.73 -3.06
C ASN A 151 -20.70 -15.44 -2.13
N GLN A 152 -21.94 -15.66 -2.59
CA GLN A 152 -22.93 -16.43 -1.83
C GLN A 152 -22.56 -17.90 -1.62
N MET A 153 -21.75 -18.50 -2.50
CA MET A 153 -21.25 -19.86 -2.30
C MET A 153 -20.17 -19.89 -1.22
N ILE A 154 -19.25 -18.92 -1.23
CA ILE A 154 -18.20 -18.79 -0.21
C ILE A 154 -18.81 -18.58 1.18
N VAL A 155 -19.88 -17.79 1.30
CA VAL A 155 -20.58 -17.53 2.58
C VAL A 155 -21.34 -18.75 3.11
N LYS A 156 -21.72 -19.71 2.25
CA LYS A 156 -22.41 -20.94 2.67
C LYS A 156 -21.47 -22.00 3.23
N GLU A 157 -20.17 -21.89 2.96
CA GLU A 157 -19.16 -22.70 3.61
C GLU A 157 -19.02 -22.32 5.10
N ASN A 158 -18.43 -23.20 5.90
CA ASN A 158 -18.24 -22.93 7.32
C ASN A 158 -17.27 -21.74 7.53
N GLU A 159 -17.29 -21.13 8.71
CA GLU A 159 -16.52 -19.88 8.97
C GLU A 159 -15.00 -20.09 8.88
N GLU A 160 -14.51 -21.30 9.15
CA GLU A 160 -13.08 -21.62 9.06
C GLU A 160 -12.64 -21.78 7.59
N ASP A 161 -13.39 -22.54 6.79
CA ASP A 161 -13.12 -22.81 5.38
C ASP A 161 -13.30 -21.55 4.51
N SER A 162 -14.25 -20.68 4.85
CA SER A 162 -14.48 -19.42 4.12
C SER A 162 -13.36 -18.39 4.30
N LYS A 163 -12.54 -18.53 5.36
CA LYS A 163 -11.36 -17.67 5.62
C LYS A 163 -10.07 -18.26 5.03
N ASP A 164 -10.06 -19.54 4.68
CA ASP A 164 -8.92 -20.21 4.07
C ASP A 164 -8.95 -20.06 2.54
N TYR A 165 -7.99 -19.30 2.01
CA TYR A 165 -7.85 -19.10 0.56
C TYR A 165 -7.66 -20.42 -0.20
N VAL A 166 -6.92 -21.38 0.35
CA VAL A 166 -6.67 -22.67 -0.31
C VAL A 166 -7.97 -23.44 -0.47
N LYS A 167 -8.80 -23.48 0.58
CA LYS A 167 -10.13 -24.12 0.55
C LYS A 167 -11.07 -23.45 -0.44
N VAL A 168 -11.14 -22.12 -0.41
CA VAL A 168 -11.97 -21.36 -1.35
C VAL A 168 -11.50 -21.56 -2.79
N LYS A 169 -10.19 -21.56 -3.04
CA LYS A 169 -9.60 -21.85 -4.35
C LYS A 169 -9.99 -23.25 -4.84
N GLU A 170 -9.84 -24.28 -4.02
CA GLU A 170 -10.23 -25.65 -4.37
C GLU A 170 -11.73 -25.75 -4.68
N MET A 171 -12.58 -25.13 -3.87
CA MET A 171 -14.03 -25.08 -4.09
C MET A 171 -14.37 -24.40 -5.42
N LEU A 172 -13.77 -23.24 -5.70
CA LEU A 172 -14.00 -22.49 -6.94
C LEU A 172 -13.52 -23.28 -8.17
N LEU A 173 -12.33 -23.87 -8.09
CA LEU A 173 -11.80 -24.73 -9.16
C LEU A 173 -12.69 -25.93 -9.40
N LYS A 174 -13.22 -26.56 -8.35
CA LYS A 174 -14.15 -27.70 -8.48
C LYS A 174 -15.50 -27.28 -9.09
N ARG A 175 -16.02 -26.12 -8.67
CA ARG A 175 -17.35 -25.61 -9.09
C ARG A 175 -17.34 -25.11 -10.54
N TYR A 176 -16.28 -24.42 -10.92
CA TYR A 176 -16.08 -23.85 -12.25
C TYR A 176 -15.11 -24.67 -13.10
N ARG A 177 -14.83 -25.92 -12.69
CA ARG A 177 -14.17 -26.90 -13.53
C ARG A 177 -14.94 -26.97 -14.84
N LEU A 178 -14.25 -26.75 -15.95
CA LEU A 178 -14.85 -26.84 -17.26
C LEU A 178 -15.40 -28.27 -17.40
N SER A 179 -16.71 -28.41 -17.53
CA SER A 179 -17.33 -29.70 -17.82
C SER A 179 -16.92 -30.15 -19.23
N ALA A 180 -17.04 -31.45 -19.49
CA ALA A 180 -16.90 -32.02 -20.83
C ALA A 180 -17.66 -31.20 -21.88
N ASP A 181 -18.90 -30.81 -21.59
CA ASP A 181 -19.73 -29.99 -22.47
C ASP A 181 -19.17 -28.59 -22.73
N ARG A 182 -18.54 -27.97 -21.72
CA ARG A 182 -17.95 -26.65 -21.90
C ARG A 182 -16.69 -26.71 -22.76
N PHE A 183 -15.82 -27.69 -22.53
CA PHE A 183 -14.67 -27.94 -23.40
C PHE A 183 -15.09 -28.24 -24.84
N ARG A 184 -16.13 -29.07 -25.02
CA ARG A 184 -16.75 -29.31 -26.31
C ARG A 184 -17.23 -28.01 -26.95
N GLN A 185 -17.98 -27.17 -26.24
CA GLN A 185 -18.46 -25.89 -26.79
C GLN A 185 -17.30 -24.99 -27.23
N LEU A 186 -16.26 -24.87 -26.39
CA LEU A 186 -15.04 -24.13 -26.74
C LEU A 186 -14.40 -24.71 -28.00
N PHE A 187 -14.13 -26.02 -28.05
CA PHE A 187 -13.56 -26.67 -29.24
C PHE A 187 -14.35 -26.40 -30.53
N VAL A 188 -15.69 -26.40 -30.46
CA VAL A 188 -16.57 -26.25 -31.63
C VAL A 188 -16.74 -24.80 -32.07
N GLN A 189 -16.85 -23.89 -31.11
CA GLN A 189 -17.18 -22.49 -31.36
C GLN A 189 -15.93 -21.61 -31.41
N HIS A 190 -14.76 -22.13 -31.05
CA HIS A 190 -13.51 -21.39 -31.08
C HIS A 190 -13.20 -20.91 -32.49
N ARG A 191 -12.88 -19.62 -32.59
CA ARG A 191 -12.55 -18.94 -33.83
C ARG A 191 -11.28 -18.15 -33.59
N LYS A 192 -10.38 -18.22 -34.57
CA LYS A 192 -9.12 -17.46 -34.52
C LYS A 192 -9.45 -15.95 -34.54
N SER A 193 -9.02 -15.23 -33.51
CA SER A 193 -9.07 -13.77 -33.48
C SER A 193 -7.92 -13.16 -34.31
N ALA A 194 -7.96 -11.85 -34.56
CA ALA A 194 -6.86 -11.17 -35.25
C ALA A 194 -5.57 -11.11 -34.40
N GLU A 195 -5.70 -11.24 -33.08
CA GLU A 195 -4.64 -10.99 -32.09
C GLU A 195 -3.75 -12.21 -31.82
N ILE A 196 -4.26 -13.43 -32.01
CA ILE A 196 -3.53 -14.68 -31.74
C ILE A 196 -2.89 -15.26 -33.01
N THR A 197 -1.76 -15.96 -32.87
CA THR A 197 -1.13 -16.65 -34.01
C THR A 197 -1.85 -17.97 -34.33
N TRP A 198 -1.60 -18.54 -35.51
CA TRP A 198 -2.10 -19.88 -35.84
C TRP A 198 -1.54 -20.98 -34.92
N LYS A 199 -0.33 -20.76 -34.36
CA LYS A 199 0.24 -21.69 -33.37
C LYS A 199 -0.56 -21.66 -32.07
N ASP A 200 -0.88 -20.47 -31.58
CA ASP A 200 -1.67 -20.29 -30.36
C ASP A 200 -3.08 -20.88 -30.54
N TYR A 201 -3.73 -20.58 -31.67
CA TYR A 201 -5.04 -21.16 -32.02
C TYR A 201 -5.03 -22.69 -32.04
N THR A 202 -3.99 -23.30 -32.62
CA THR A 202 -3.86 -24.76 -32.67
C THR A 202 -3.63 -25.35 -31.27
N PHE A 203 -2.82 -24.66 -30.46
CA PHE A 203 -2.58 -25.06 -29.06
C PHE A 203 -3.88 -25.02 -28.26
N GLU A 204 -4.63 -23.92 -28.34
CA GLU A 204 -5.92 -23.75 -27.66
C GLU A 204 -6.94 -24.80 -28.09
N LEU A 205 -7.09 -25.05 -29.40
CA LEU A 205 -7.96 -26.13 -29.90
C LEU A 205 -7.57 -27.50 -29.34
N LYS A 206 -6.27 -27.81 -29.32
CA LYS A 206 -5.77 -29.07 -28.78
C LYS A 206 -6.08 -29.20 -27.30
N SER A 207 -5.83 -28.14 -26.53
CA SER A 207 -6.14 -28.11 -25.10
C SER A 207 -7.63 -28.28 -24.81
N TYR A 208 -8.52 -27.67 -25.60
CA TYR A 208 -9.97 -27.88 -25.43
C TYR A 208 -10.38 -29.31 -25.75
N PHE A 209 -9.82 -29.91 -26.80
CA PHE A 209 -10.09 -31.30 -27.15
C PHE A 209 -9.59 -32.27 -26.07
N GLU A 210 -8.35 -32.09 -25.61
CA GLU A 210 -7.76 -32.87 -24.52
C GLU A 210 -8.59 -32.75 -23.24
N GLY A 211 -9.01 -31.53 -22.87
CA GLY A 211 -9.91 -31.30 -21.74
C GLY A 211 -11.24 -32.02 -21.89
N TRP A 212 -11.88 -31.95 -23.07
CA TRP A 212 -13.13 -32.65 -23.35
C TRP A 212 -13.00 -34.17 -23.17
N THR A 213 -11.97 -34.76 -23.79
CA THR A 213 -11.72 -36.22 -23.71
C THR A 213 -11.33 -36.67 -22.30
N THR A 214 -10.58 -35.84 -21.56
CA THR A 214 -10.15 -36.14 -20.19
C THR A 214 -11.32 -36.10 -19.22
N GLU A 215 -12.21 -35.11 -19.32
CA GLU A 215 -13.41 -35.03 -18.46
C GLU A 215 -14.38 -36.22 -18.68
N LEU A 216 -14.44 -36.75 -19.91
CA LEU A 216 -15.22 -37.95 -20.23
C LEU A 216 -14.48 -39.27 -19.97
N ASN A 217 -13.25 -39.20 -19.44
CA ASN A 217 -12.37 -40.37 -19.22
C ASN A 217 -12.17 -41.24 -20.47
N ILE A 218 -12.13 -40.62 -21.66
CA ILE A 218 -11.88 -41.32 -22.92
C ILE A 218 -10.45 -41.83 -22.91
N SER A 219 -10.27 -43.15 -22.99
CA SER A 219 -8.99 -43.81 -22.83
C SER A 219 -8.58 -44.64 -24.05
N THR A 220 -9.54 -44.95 -24.92
CA THR A 220 -9.33 -45.77 -26.12
C THR A 220 -9.70 -45.04 -27.41
N PHE A 221 -9.13 -45.50 -28.53
CA PHE A 221 -9.48 -44.97 -29.85
C PHE A 221 -10.94 -45.27 -30.25
N GLU A 222 -11.52 -46.37 -29.77
CA GLU A 222 -12.93 -46.69 -30.02
C GLU A 222 -13.86 -45.72 -29.31
N GLU A 223 -13.65 -45.48 -28.01
CA GLU A 223 -14.41 -44.49 -27.23
C GLU A 223 -14.32 -43.09 -27.86
N LEU A 224 -13.15 -42.72 -28.40
CA LEU A 224 -12.98 -41.46 -29.12
C LEU A 224 -13.83 -41.41 -30.40
N LYS A 225 -13.86 -42.48 -31.20
CA LYS A 225 -14.70 -42.54 -32.40
C LYS A 225 -16.19 -42.42 -32.03
N GLU A 226 -16.62 -43.14 -31.01
CA GLU A 226 -17.99 -43.07 -30.51
C GLU A 226 -18.36 -41.67 -30.03
N LEU A 227 -17.46 -40.99 -29.29
CA LEU A 227 -17.64 -39.61 -28.86
C LEU A 227 -17.86 -38.66 -30.05
N ILE A 228 -17.00 -38.74 -31.07
CA ILE A 228 -17.10 -37.87 -32.25
C ILE A 228 -18.40 -38.14 -33.02
N ILE A 229 -18.79 -39.42 -33.17
CA ILE A 229 -20.05 -39.80 -33.83
C ILE A 229 -21.24 -39.26 -33.03
N ALA A 230 -21.27 -39.48 -31.72
CA ALA A 230 -22.33 -39.01 -30.83
C ALA A 230 -22.47 -37.49 -30.87
N ASP A 231 -21.35 -36.76 -30.86
CA ASP A 231 -21.35 -35.31 -31.01
C ASP A 231 -21.93 -34.85 -32.35
N GLN A 232 -21.55 -35.49 -33.46
CA GLN A 232 -22.09 -35.16 -34.78
C GLN A 232 -23.60 -35.42 -34.87
N ILE A 233 -24.08 -36.50 -34.25
CA ILE A 233 -25.53 -36.79 -34.16
C ILE A 233 -26.21 -35.67 -33.34
N LYS A 234 -25.73 -35.39 -32.12
CA LYS A 234 -26.29 -34.35 -31.23
C LYS A 234 -26.38 -32.98 -31.91
N ARG A 235 -25.45 -32.61 -32.81
CA ARG A 235 -25.49 -31.34 -33.56
C ARG A 235 -26.56 -31.28 -34.65
N ARG A 236 -26.89 -32.42 -35.25
CA ARG A 236 -27.87 -32.53 -36.35
C ARG A 236 -29.28 -32.81 -35.84
N THR A 237 -29.43 -33.19 -34.57
CA THR A 237 -30.72 -33.42 -33.91
C THR A 237 -31.47 -32.09 -33.68
N PRO A 238 -32.72 -31.97 -34.17
CA PRO A 238 -33.59 -30.82 -33.89
C PRO A 238 -33.81 -30.62 -32.37
N PRO A 239 -34.10 -29.39 -31.91
CA PRO A 239 -34.28 -29.09 -30.48
C PRO A 239 -35.31 -29.99 -29.78
N GLU A 240 -36.36 -30.38 -30.50
CA GLU A 240 -37.48 -31.22 -30.04
C GLU A 240 -37.08 -32.61 -29.57
N PHE A 241 -35.92 -33.13 -30.00
CA PHE A 241 -35.45 -34.48 -29.68
C PHE A 241 -34.22 -34.51 -28.76
N LYS A 242 -33.75 -33.35 -28.28
CA LYS A 242 -32.53 -33.27 -27.47
C LYS A 242 -32.70 -33.80 -26.04
N GLU A 243 -33.92 -33.74 -25.48
CA GLU A 243 -34.22 -34.23 -24.12
C GLU A 243 -34.17 -35.77 -23.99
N HIS A 244 -34.09 -36.50 -25.10
CA HIS A 244 -34.10 -37.97 -25.11
C HIS A 244 -32.72 -38.62 -25.23
N PHE A 245 -31.65 -37.82 -25.34
CA PHE A 245 -30.30 -38.37 -25.30
C PHE A 245 -29.84 -38.48 -23.86
N VAL A 246 -29.53 -39.71 -23.44
CA VAL A 246 -28.82 -39.96 -22.18
C VAL A 246 -27.47 -39.27 -22.30
N ASP A 247 -27.19 -38.35 -21.39
CA ASP A 247 -25.87 -37.75 -21.27
C ASP A 247 -24.89 -38.84 -20.83
N TYR A 248 -24.06 -39.27 -21.78
CA TYR A 248 -22.84 -40.03 -21.52
C TYR A 248 -21.80 -39.13 -20.84
#